data_AF-A0A317FNQ5-F1
#
_entry.id   AF-A0A317FNQ5-F1
#
_cell.length_a   1.000
_cell.length_b   1.000
_cell.length_c   1.000
_cell.angle_alpha   90.00
_cell.angle_beta   90.00
_cell.angle_gamma   90.00
#
_symmetry.space_group_name_H-M   'P 1'
#
loop_
_entity.id
_entity.type
_entity.pdbx_description
1 polymer ?
#
loop_
_entity_poly.entity_id
_entity_poly.type
_entity_poly.pdbx_seq_one_letter_code
_entity_poly.pdbx_strand_id
1 'polypeptide(L)'
;MDLIFFGVGLSVIFIILLPLAFYLKAKKLRTVEDILEHGNRYYSLNIFMALHGLLHYGSVFLFDWYAKRYNLLSDRNKVPAHVSRLFKVYFVIFMLCALLMFSSVLFE
;
A
#
# COMPACT_ATOMS: atom_id res chain seq x y z
N MET A 1 8.80 27.18 -1.02
CA MET A 1 7.87 26.39 -0.15
C MET A 1 8.17 24.89 -0.26
N ASP A 2 9.14 24.55 -1.10
CA ASP A 2 9.30 23.22 -1.68
C ASP A 2 10.02 22.29 -0.72
N LEU A 3 11.00 22.83 0.02
CA LEU A 3 11.63 22.14 1.15
C LEU A 3 10.63 21.79 2.27
N ILE A 4 9.59 22.60 2.47
CA ILE A 4 8.55 22.34 3.48
C ILE A 4 7.66 21.19 3.02
N PHE A 5 7.17 21.21 1.77
CA PHE A 5 6.37 20.11 1.22
C PHE A 5 7.13 18.78 1.17
N PHE A 6 8.40 18.84 0.77
CA PHE A 6 9.29 17.68 0.81
C PHE A 6 9.48 17.15 2.23
N GLY A 7 9.79 18.04 3.18
CA GLY A 7 9.99 17.68 4.58
C GLY A 7 8.74 17.09 5.24
N VAL A 8 7.55 17.62 4.95
CA VAL A 8 6.27 17.09 5.42
C VAL A 8 6.02 15.70 4.85
N GLY A 9 6.19 15.52 3.53
CA GLY A 9 6.04 14.21 2.89
C GLY A 9 6.96 13.15 3.50
N LEU A 10 8.24 13.49 3.70
CA LEU A 10 9.22 12.62 4.34
C LEU A 10 8.82 12.27 5.78
N SER A 11 8.36 13.26 6.55
CA SER A 11 7.96 13.07 7.95
C SER A 11 6.76 12.12 8.08
N VAL A 12 5.76 12.27 7.21
CA VAL A 12 4.60 11.36 7.16
C VAL A 12 5.02 9.93 6.82
N ILE A 13 6.00 9.77 5.92
CA ILE A 13 6.55 8.44 5.60
C ILE A 13 7.11 7.75 6.84
N PHE A 14 7.97 8.43 7.61
CA PHE A 14 8.61 7.84 8.77
C PHE A 14 7.69 7.67 9.99
N ILE A 15 6.78 8.63 10.23
CA ILE A 15 5.93 8.64 11.43
C ILE A 15 4.68 7.77 11.24
N ILE A 16 4.12 7.71 10.03
CA ILE A 16 2.82 7.07 9.78
C ILE A 16 2.97 5.83 8.90
N LEU A 17 3.52 5.98 7.68
CA LEU A 17 3.54 4.87 6.71
C LEU A 17 4.45 3.73 7.16
N LEU A 18 5.63 4.03 7.69
CA LEU A 18 6.60 3.01 8.06
C LEU A 18 6.09 2.12 9.23
N PRO A 19 5.58 2.67 10.35
CA PRO A 19 4.93 1.86 11.39
C PRO A 19 3.72 1.07 10.88
N LEU A 20 2.88 1.69 10.03
CA LEU A 20 1.72 1.02 9.45
C LEU A 20 2.14 -0.14 8.52
N ALA A 21 3.21 0.04 7.75
CA ALA A 21 3.77 -1.01 6.89
C ALA A 21 4.27 -2.20 7.72
N PHE A 22 4.99 -1.94 8.82
CA PHE A 22 5.41 -3.00 9.75
C PHE A 22 4.21 -3.73 10.36
N TYR A 23 3.19 -2.99 10.81
CA TYR A 23 1.96 -3.57 11.33
C TYR A 23 1.27 -4.47 10.30
N LEU A 24 1.08 -3.97 9.07
CA LEU A 24 0.41 -4.71 8.00
C LEU A 24 1.22 -5.94 7.58
N LYS A 25 2.54 -5.80 7.41
CA LYS A 25 3.43 -6.94 7.12
C LYS A 25 3.34 -8.02 8.19
N ALA A 26 3.37 -7.64 9.47
CA ALA A 26 3.39 -8.58 10.58
C ALA A 26 2.04 -9.30 10.78
N LYS A 27 0.92 -8.59 10.62
CA LYS A 27 -0.39 -9.10 11.04
C LYS A 27 -1.38 -9.41 9.91
N LYS A 28 -1.26 -8.78 8.74
CA LYS A 28 -2.35 -8.78 7.74
C LYS A 28 -1.91 -9.22 6.35
N LEU A 29 -0.66 -8.96 5.95
CA LEU A 29 -0.17 -9.25 4.60
C LEU A 29 -0.26 -10.73 4.25
N ARG A 30 0.19 -11.61 5.16
CA ARG A 30 0.07 -13.07 4.96
C ARG A 30 -1.37 -13.52 4.77
N THR A 31 -2.32 -12.97 5.52
CA THR A 31 -3.74 -13.29 5.37
C THR A 31 -4.27 -12.88 3.99
N VAL A 32 -3.81 -11.75 3.46
CA VAL A 32 -4.19 -11.31 2.11
C VAL A 32 -3.60 -12.25 1.05
N GLU A 33 -2.33 -12.63 1.18
CA GLU A 33 -1.68 -13.59 0.27
C GLU A 33 -2.33 -14.98 0.34
N ASP A 34 -2.69 -15.45 1.54
CA ASP A 34 -3.35 -16.75 1.70
C ASP A 34 -4.74 -16.77 1.01
N ILE A 35 -5.44 -15.63 0.98
CA ILE A 35 -6.77 -15.51 0.34
C ILE A 35 -6.68 -15.25 -1.17
N LEU A 36 -5.77 -14.37 -1.61
CA LEU A 36 -5.70 -13.90 -3.00
C LEU A 36 -4.71 -14.68 -3.86
N GLU A 37 -3.64 -15.18 -3.26
CA GLU A 37 -2.55 -15.88 -3.96
C GLU A 37 -2.54 -17.39 -3.63
N HIS A 38 -3.62 -17.91 -3.06
CA HIS A 38 -3.77 -19.32 -2.71
C HIS A 38 -2.61 -19.86 -1.84
N GLY A 39 -2.06 -19.02 -0.95
CA GLY A 39 -0.94 -19.38 -0.07
C GLY A 39 0.45 -19.08 -0.63
N ASN A 40 0.57 -18.53 -1.83
CA ASN A 40 1.86 -18.05 -2.34
C ASN A 40 2.26 -16.73 -1.66
N ARG A 41 3.23 -16.81 -0.76
CA ARG A 41 3.62 -15.73 0.17
C ARG A 41 4.77 -14.85 -0.33
N TYR A 42 4.75 -14.50 -1.61
CA TYR A 42 5.84 -13.77 -2.25
C TYR A 42 6.12 -12.40 -1.62
N TYR A 43 5.08 -11.61 -1.38
CA TYR A 43 5.19 -10.27 -0.83
C TYR A 43 5.60 -10.26 0.65
N SER A 44 5.26 -11.28 1.45
CA SER A 44 5.66 -11.29 2.87
C SER A 44 7.10 -11.75 3.16
N LEU A 45 7.84 -12.23 2.14
CA LEU A 45 9.21 -12.77 2.27
C LEU A 45 10.20 -11.79 2.90
N ASN A 46 10.21 -10.54 2.44
CA ASN A 46 11.11 -9.51 2.95
C ASN A 46 10.41 -8.14 3.02
N ILE A 47 11.08 -7.14 3.60
CA ILE A 47 10.48 -5.82 3.81
C ILE A 47 10.21 -5.07 2.50
N PHE A 48 11.10 -5.15 1.51
CA PHE A 48 10.93 -4.47 0.22
C PHE A 48 9.75 -5.06 -0.56
N MET A 49 9.66 -6.39 -0.61
CA MET A 49 8.53 -7.09 -1.20
C MET A 49 7.24 -6.77 -0.44
N ALA A 50 7.29 -6.63 0.89
CA ALA A 50 6.12 -6.28 1.67
C ALA A 50 5.62 -4.87 1.33
N LEU A 51 6.51 -3.88 1.25
CA LEU A 51 6.16 -2.53 0.82
C LEU A 51 5.52 -2.55 -0.58
N HIS A 52 6.10 -3.29 -1.52
CA HIS A 52 5.51 -3.46 -2.85
C HIS A 52 4.12 -4.13 -2.79
N GLY A 53 3.98 -5.21 -2.03
CA GLY A 53 2.72 -5.92 -1.84
C GLY A 53 1.64 -5.06 -1.21
N LEU A 54 1.99 -4.20 -0.26
CA LEU A 54 1.06 -3.25 0.36
C LEU A 54 0.49 -2.28 -0.69
N LEU A 55 1.33 -1.77 -1.58
CA LEU A 55 0.90 -0.89 -2.68
C LEU A 55 0.11 -1.65 -3.74
N HIS A 56 0.55 -2.87 -4.07
CA HIS A 56 -0.13 -3.75 -5.02
C HIS A 56 -1.55 -4.08 -4.55
N TYR A 57 -1.70 -4.63 -3.35
CA TYR A 57 -3.01 -4.99 -2.81
C TYR A 57 -3.87 -3.75 -2.51
N GLY A 58 -3.27 -2.64 -2.06
CA GLY A 58 -3.98 -1.37 -1.95
C GLY A 58 -4.61 -0.94 -3.29
N SER A 59 -3.86 -1.09 -4.39
CA SER A 59 -4.35 -0.84 -5.75
C SER A 59 -5.46 -1.81 -6.17
N VAL A 60 -5.30 -3.11 -5.90
CA VAL A 60 -6.33 -4.15 -6.16
C VAL A 60 -7.64 -3.82 -5.46
N PHE A 61 -7.58 -3.37 -4.22
CA PHE A 61 -8.77 -3.02 -3.45
C PHE A 61 -9.41 -1.69 -3.89
N LEU A 62 -8.65 -0.75 -4.45
CA LEU A 62 -9.14 0.56 -4.88
C LEU A 62 -9.67 0.57 -6.32
N PHE A 63 -8.99 -0.09 -7.25
CA PHE A 63 -9.24 0.06 -8.68
C PHE A 63 -9.66 -1.25 -9.33
N ASP A 64 -10.86 -1.27 -9.90
CA ASP A 64 -11.42 -2.44 -10.57
C ASP A 64 -10.61 -2.88 -11.78
N TRP A 65 -10.11 -1.92 -12.56
CA TRP A 65 -9.25 -2.22 -13.71
C TRP A 65 -7.95 -2.90 -13.28
N TYR A 66 -7.33 -2.43 -12.20
CA TYR A 66 -6.11 -3.03 -11.67
C TYR A 66 -6.39 -4.44 -11.15
N ALA A 67 -7.47 -4.63 -10.38
CA ALA A 67 -7.88 -5.96 -9.92
C ALA A 67 -8.16 -6.93 -11.09
N LYS A 68 -8.77 -6.45 -12.18
CA LYS A 68 -8.99 -7.24 -13.41
C LYS A 68 -7.68 -7.68 -14.05
N ARG A 69 -6.69 -6.78 -14.15
CA ARG A 69 -5.37 -7.08 -14.72
C ARG A 69 -4.68 -8.27 -14.03
N TYR A 70 -4.89 -8.41 -12.73
CA TYR A 70 -4.30 -9.49 -11.93
C TYR A 70 -5.26 -10.66 -11.67
N ASN A 71 -6.44 -10.68 -12.30
CA ASN A 71 -7.49 -11.69 -12.06
C ASN A 71 -7.98 -11.78 -10.59
N LEU A 72 -7.87 -10.69 -9.83
CA LEU A 72 -8.22 -10.62 -8.40
C LEU A 72 -9.59 -9.95 -8.13
N LEU A 73 -10.32 -9.55 -9.18
CA LEU A 73 -11.57 -8.78 -9.04
C LEU A 73 -12.63 -9.53 -8.23
N SER A 74 -12.80 -10.83 -8.47
CA SER A 74 -13.76 -11.67 -7.74
C SER A 74 -13.28 -11.98 -6.32
N ASP A 75 -11.97 -12.19 -6.16
CA ASP A 75 -11.41 -12.74 -4.92
C ASP A 75 -11.12 -11.67 -3.87
N ARG A 76 -10.91 -10.42 -4.28
CA ARG A 76 -10.67 -9.30 -3.33
C ARG A 76 -11.81 -9.09 -2.33
N ASN A 77 -13.03 -9.52 -2.66
CA ASN A 77 -14.19 -9.44 -1.77
C ASN A 77 -14.19 -10.53 -0.68
N LYS A 78 -13.38 -11.58 -0.84
CA LYS A 78 -13.17 -12.61 0.19
C LYS A 78 -12.28 -12.10 1.34
N VAL A 79 -11.49 -11.06 1.08
CA VAL A 79 -10.66 -10.41 2.11
C VAL A 79 -11.57 -9.61 3.06
N PRO A 80 -11.44 -9.77 4.38
CA PRO A 80 -12.28 -9.05 5.33
C PRO A 80 -12.21 -7.52 5.11
N ALA A 81 -13.37 -6.86 5.10
CA ALA A 81 -13.49 -5.44 4.76
C ALA A 81 -12.67 -4.50 5.67
N HIS A 82 -12.37 -4.91 6.91
CA HIS A 82 -11.49 -4.15 7.80
C HIS A 82 -10.03 -4.22 7.33
N VAL A 83 -9.59 -5.35 6.79
CA VAL A 83 -8.24 -5.53 6.25
C VAL A 83 -8.10 -4.76 4.96
N SER A 84 -9.02 -4.94 4.01
CA SER A 84 -8.96 -4.24 2.72
C SER A 84 -8.92 -2.72 2.92
N ARG A 85 -9.73 -2.18 3.84
CA ARG A 85 -9.69 -0.75 4.20
C ARG A 85 -8.31 -0.27 4.65
N LEU A 86 -7.58 -1.03 5.46
CA LEU A 86 -6.24 -0.63 5.91
C LEU A 86 -5.25 -0.53 4.73
N PHE A 87 -5.32 -1.45 3.79
CA PHE A 87 -4.49 -1.42 2.57
C PHE A 87 -4.86 -0.25 1.66
N LYS A 88 -6.17 0.06 1.52
CA LYS A 88 -6.62 1.26 0.79
C LYS A 88 -6.07 2.54 1.42
N VAL A 89 -6.20 2.67 2.76
CA VAL A 89 -5.71 3.84 3.51
C VAL A 89 -4.20 3.98 3.35
N TYR A 90 -3.45 2.88 3.51
CA TYR A 90 -2.00 2.87 3.30
C TYR A 90 -1.63 3.39 1.90
N PHE A 91 -2.30 2.88 0.87
CA PHE A 91 -2.04 3.29 -0.51
C PHE A 91 -2.36 4.76 -0.76
N VAL A 92 -3.50 5.26 -0.27
CA VAL A 92 -3.89 6.67 -0.45
C VAL A 92 -2.88 7.60 0.23
N ILE A 93 -2.49 7.31 1.47
CA ILE A 93 -1.49 8.11 2.19
C ILE A 93 -0.15 8.09 1.44
N PHE A 94 0.27 6.93 0.95
CA PHE A 94 1.49 6.80 0.16
C PHE A 94 1.43 7.67 -1.12
N MET A 95 0.33 7.61 -1.87
CA MET A 95 0.16 8.41 -3.08
C MET A 95 0.12 9.91 -2.80
N LEU A 96 -0.49 10.34 -1.70
CA LEU A 96 -0.47 11.75 -1.28
C LEU A 96 0.94 12.20 -0.90
N CYS A 97 1.72 11.38 -0.18
CA CYS A 97 3.11 11.69 0.15
C CYS A 97 3.96 11.79 -1.12
N ALA A 98 3.80 10.84 -2.04
CA ALA A 98 4.48 10.84 -3.33
C ALA A 98 4.12 12.12 -4.11
N LEU A 99 2.84 12.47 -4.21
CA LEU A 99 2.39 13.68 -4.89
C LEU A 99 3.00 14.95 -4.29
N LEU A 100 3.02 15.08 -2.96
CA LEU A 100 3.65 16.21 -2.27
C LEU A 100 5.14 16.32 -2.61
N MET A 101 5.87 15.21 -2.51
CA MET A 101 7.31 15.19 -2.80
C MET A 101 7.63 15.42 -4.28
N PHE A 102 6.83 14.88 -5.20
CA PHE A 102 7.00 15.14 -6.64
C PHE A 102 6.65 16.58 -6.98
N SER A 103 5.60 17.16 -6.37
CA SER A 103 5.24 18.56 -6.59
C SER A 103 6.35 19.51 -6.15
N SER A 104 7.03 19.23 -5.04
CA SER A 104 8.17 20.05 -4.61
C SER A 104 9.37 20.02 -5.57
N VAL A 105 9.49 19.00 -6.42
CA VAL A 105 10.59 18.90 -7.40
C VAL A 105 10.19 19.51 -8.76
N LEU A 106 8.92 19.38 -9.14
CA LEU A 106 8.44 19.88 -10.43
C LEU A 106 8.18 21.39 -10.46
N PHE A 107 7.91 21.99 -9.30
CA PHE A 107 7.66 23.42 -9.14
C PHE A 107 8.83 24.15 -8.46
N GLU A 108 10.03 23.54 -8.48
CA GLU A 108 11.31 24.22 -8.18
C GLU A 108 11.60 25.39 -9.12
#